data_AF-A0AAD7ZVS5-F1
#
_entry.id   AF-A0AAD7ZVS5-F1
#
_cell.length_a   1.000
_cell.length_b   1.000
_cell.length_c   1.000
_cell.angle_alpha   90.00
_cell.angle_beta   90.00
_cell.angle_gamma   90.00
#
_symmetry.space_group_name_H-M   'P 1'
#
loop_
_entity.id
_entity.type
_entity.pdbx_description
1 polymer ?
#
loop_
_entity_poly.entity_id
_entity_poly.type
_entity_poly.pdbx_seq_one_letter_code
_entity_poly.pdbx_strand_id
1 'polypeptide(L)'
;MNTLKLFFQVHLTERIVFPITANFGNSNSLVLHQALALTDLPVIQYLGFFDLKNLAEKNQSRREELFTLSQPGGHPYNWNAIVIECLKLVKTFTEDLNKANSDVQPAMESKKEYFPMSNIATSPNTLNMSGMRNLRLRSPASPNASILQTPNMLHAQSGNVNIQAPREPLIKILRLHWAQFIDLLCKKPVICFIFGEIPDAKVRYHLAQAQPVIWAVQGLARLSAASFKEDSYGVVQKDLPEIITALLQLKLALDKLQKIGNYKKSQKMDDFELKMKSALRSAVKRSLYCICIEFGDYVKELKLSKDVHQQLQPYLLFREG
;
A
#
# COMPACT_ATOMS: atom_id res chain seq x y z
N MET A 1 30.37 -7.18 36.51
CA MET A 1 29.12 -6.52 36.07
C MET A 1 28.70 -6.80 34.61
N ASN A 2 29.43 -7.63 33.84
CA ASN A 2 29.05 -7.92 32.43
C ASN A 2 28.06 -9.10 32.27
N THR A 3 27.95 -10.00 33.25
CA THR A 3 27.12 -11.21 33.13
C THR A 3 25.63 -10.90 33.15
N LEU A 4 25.16 -10.00 34.03
CA LEU A 4 23.75 -9.59 34.08
C LEU A 4 23.34 -8.84 32.80
N LYS A 5 24.25 -8.00 32.26
CA LYS A 5 24.04 -7.32 30.97
C LYS A 5 23.96 -8.33 29.82
N LEU A 6 24.81 -9.35 29.81
CA LEU A 6 24.76 -10.44 28.83
C LEU A 6 23.45 -11.23 28.94
N PHE A 7 23.04 -11.65 30.15
CA PHE A 7 21.78 -12.36 30.35
C PHE A 7 20.57 -11.51 29.94
N PHE A 8 20.59 -10.23 30.27
CA PHE A 8 19.55 -9.30 29.84
C PHE A 8 19.52 -9.14 28.32
N GLN A 9 20.68 -9.00 27.67
CA GLN A 9 20.76 -8.95 26.20
C GLN A 9 20.30 -10.25 25.55
N VAL A 10 20.71 -11.41 26.08
CA VAL A 10 20.28 -12.73 25.61
C VAL A 10 18.77 -12.88 25.74
N HIS A 11 18.21 -12.50 26.89
CA HIS A 11 16.77 -12.57 27.13
C HIS A 11 15.99 -11.58 26.25
N LEU A 12 16.51 -10.38 26.00
CA LEU A 12 15.90 -9.43 25.06
C LEU A 12 15.96 -9.91 23.59
N THR A 13 16.91 -10.77 23.26
CA THR A 13 17.01 -11.40 21.92
C THR A 13 16.30 -12.75 21.85
N GLU A 14 15.73 -13.23 22.95
CA GLU A 14 15.04 -14.51 22.99
C GLU A 14 13.80 -14.46 22.10
N ARG A 15 13.61 -15.52 21.32
CA ARG A 15 12.46 -15.60 20.44
C ARG A 15 11.20 -15.77 21.27
N ILE A 16 10.26 -14.86 21.08
CA ILE A 16 8.92 -14.98 21.65
C ILE A 16 8.15 -16.08 20.91
N VAL A 17 7.59 -17.01 21.68
CA VAL A 17 6.76 -18.12 21.22
C VAL A 17 5.40 -17.99 21.87
N PHE A 18 4.36 -17.83 21.06
CA PHE A 18 2.99 -17.70 21.58
C PHE A 18 2.34 -19.08 21.66
N PRO A 19 1.69 -19.45 22.77
CA PRO A 19 0.95 -20.71 22.85
C PRO A 19 -0.20 -20.74 21.83
N ILE A 20 -0.60 -21.93 21.36
CA ILE A 20 -1.72 -22.09 20.42
C ILE A 20 -3.06 -22.12 21.16
N THR A 21 -3.10 -22.85 22.28
CA THR A 21 -4.22 -22.88 23.20
C THR A 21 -3.86 -22.20 24.52
N ALA A 22 -4.83 -21.57 25.18
CA ALA A 22 -4.61 -21.01 26.50
C ALA A 22 -4.48 -22.14 27.53
N ASN A 23 -3.38 -22.17 28.29
CA ASN A 23 -3.23 -23.11 29.39
C ASN A 23 -4.26 -22.80 30.49
N PHE A 24 -5.03 -23.81 30.91
CA PHE A 24 -5.93 -23.72 32.06
C PHE A 24 -5.12 -23.31 33.31
N GLY A 25 -5.21 -22.04 33.71
CA GLY A 25 -4.50 -21.46 34.86
C GLY A 25 -3.69 -20.19 34.56
N ASN A 26 -3.33 -19.93 33.30
CA ASN A 26 -2.61 -18.71 32.88
C ASN A 26 -3.50 -17.81 32.01
N SER A 27 -4.53 -17.22 32.62
CA SER A 27 -5.47 -16.29 31.95
C SER A 27 -4.80 -15.04 31.35
N ASN A 28 -3.53 -14.78 31.69
CA ASN A 28 -2.76 -13.64 31.19
C ASN A 28 -1.77 -13.99 30.05
N SER A 29 -1.69 -15.24 29.59
CA SER A 29 -0.80 -15.58 28.47
C SER A 29 -1.46 -15.23 27.14
N LEU A 30 -0.85 -14.30 26.39
CA LEU A 30 -1.30 -13.93 25.05
C LEU A 30 -1.11 -15.12 24.08
N VAL A 31 -2.20 -15.58 23.47
CA VAL A 31 -2.21 -16.71 22.53
C VAL A 31 -1.84 -16.23 21.12
N LEU A 32 -1.31 -17.13 20.27
CA LEU A 32 -0.85 -16.81 18.92
C LEU A 32 -1.90 -16.06 18.10
N HIS A 33 -3.14 -16.56 18.04
CA HIS A 33 -4.19 -15.91 17.24
C HIS A 33 -4.54 -14.51 17.78
N GLN A 34 -4.46 -14.29 19.09
CA GLN A 34 -4.65 -12.97 19.70
C GLN A 34 -3.51 -12.03 19.32
N ALA A 35 -2.26 -12.52 19.32
CA ALA A 35 -1.12 -11.75 18.85
C ALA A 35 -1.27 -11.31 17.38
N LEU A 36 -1.77 -12.20 16.50
CA LEU A 36 -2.04 -11.85 15.10
C LEU A 36 -3.14 -10.78 14.94
N ALA A 37 -4.18 -10.84 15.78
CA ALA A 37 -5.32 -9.92 15.73
C ALA A 37 -5.03 -8.52 16.33
N LEU A 38 -3.95 -8.36 17.10
CA LEU A 38 -3.62 -7.11 17.80
C LEU A 38 -3.07 -6.02 16.86
N THR A 39 -3.95 -5.31 16.17
CA THR A 39 -3.59 -4.17 15.31
C THR A 39 -3.13 -2.93 16.09
N ASP A 40 -3.61 -2.77 17.33
CA ASP A 40 -3.29 -1.60 18.16
C ASP A 40 -1.83 -1.61 18.67
N LEU A 41 -1.20 -2.79 18.67
CA LEU A 41 0.19 -3.00 19.08
C LEU A 41 0.97 -3.71 17.95
N PRO A 42 1.41 -2.98 16.90
CA PRO A 42 2.02 -3.56 15.71
C PRO A 42 3.24 -4.45 15.99
N VAL A 43 3.99 -4.14 17.06
CA VAL A 43 5.15 -4.95 17.47
C VAL A 43 4.73 -6.36 17.86
N ILE A 44 3.65 -6.52 18.62
CA ILE A 44 3.13 -7.83 19.03
C ILE A 44 2.62 -8.59 17.83
N GLN A 45 1.90 -7.92 16.93
CA GLN A 45 1.44 -8.51 15.67
C GLN A 45 2.61 -9.00 14.82
N TYR A 46 3.67 -8.20 14.70
CA TYR A 46 4.91 -8.58 14.00
C TYR A 46 5.52 -9.86 14.60
N LEU A 47 5.64 -9.90 15.93
CA LEU A 47 6.17 -11.07 16.63
C LEU A 47 5.26 -12.28 16.44
N GLY A 48 3.94 -12.11 16.44
CA GLY A 48 2.97 -13.16 16.18
C GLY A 48 3.14 -13.76 14.79
N PHE A 49 3.21 -12.93 13.74
CA PHE A 49 3.42 -13.43 12.38
C PHE A 49 4.82 -14.06 12.20
N PHE A 50 5.84 -13.53 12.88
CA PHE A 50 7.16 -14.14 12.89
C PHE A 50 7.17 -15.51 13.57
N ASP A 51 6.48 -15.65 14.71
CA ASP A 51 6.30 -16.92 15.39
C ASP A 51 5.51 -17.91 14.52
N LEU A 52 4.41 -17.48 13.89
CA LEU A 52 3.61 -18.28 12.97
C LEU A 52 4.46 -18.84 11.83
N LYS A 53 5.25 -18.00 11.15
CA LYS A 53 6.12 -18.42 10.06
C LYS A 53 7.12 -19.49 10.51
N ASN A 54 7.70 -19.31 11.69
CA ASN A 54 8.65 -20.28 12.23
C ASN A 54 7.97 -21.56 12.76
N LEU A 55 6.76 -21.46 13.34
CA LEU A 55 5.91 -22.61 13.71
C LEU A 55 5.67 -23.46 12.46
N ALA A 56 5.19 -22.83 11.40
CA ALA A 56 4.84 -23.49 10.15
C ALA A 56 6.02 -24.24 9.55
N GLU A 57 7.22 -23.66 9.59
CA GLU A 57 8.43 -24.27 9.02
C GLU A 57 9.07 -25.35 9.91
N LYS A 58 9.10 -25.17 11.24
CA LYS A 58 10.06 -25.89 12.09
C LYS A 58 9.47 -26.73 13.21
N ASN A 59 8.22 -26.49 13.63
CA ASN A 59 7.68 -27.11 14.84
C ASN A 59 6.47 -28.00 14.52
N GLN A 60 6.72 -29.30 14.36
CA GLN A 60 5.69 -30.29 14.05
C GLN A 60 4.64 -30.41 15.17
N SER A 61 5.07 -30.51 16.44
CA SER A 61 4.14 -30.68 17.55
C SER A 61 3.13 -29.53 17.65
N ARG A 62 3.58 -28.29 17.38
CA ARG A 62 2.69 -27.12 17.31
C ARG A 62 1.77 -27.15 16.08
N ARG A 63 2.21 -27.69 14.94
CA ARG A 63 1.32 -27.86 13.77
C ARG A 63 0.24 -28.90 14.05
N GLU A 64 0.58 -30.01 14.66
CA GLU A 64 -0.38 -31.04 15.08
C GLU A 64 -1.44 -30.45 16.02
N GLU A 65 -1.03 -29.68 17.05
CA GLU A 65 -1.96 -28.96 17.92
C GLU A 65 -2.88 -27.99 17.16
N LEU A 66 -2.32 -27.27 16.17
CA LEU A 66 -3.09 -26.35 15.33
C LEU A 66 -4.18 -27.06 14.51
N PHE A 67 -3.91 -28.28 14.05
CA PHE A 67 -4.84 -29.08 13.24
C PHE A 67 -5.87 -29.87 14.06
N THR A 68 -5.79 -29.84 15.40
CA THR A 68 -6.74 -30.54 16.27
C THR A 68 -8.15 -29.95 16.21
N LEU A 69 -9.13 -30.82 16.48
CA LEU A 69 -10.52 -30.46 16.69
C LEU A 69 -10.82 -30.29 18.19
N SER A 70 -11.67 -29.33 18.53
CA SER A 70 -12.20 -29.21 19.89
C SER A 70 -13.04 -30.43 20.27
N GLN A 71 -12.96 -30.87 21.52
CA GLN A 71 -13.87 -31.88 22.07
C GLN A 71 -14.87 -31.22 23.03
N PRO A 72 -16.17 -31.56 22.98
CA PRO A 72 -16.84 -32.57 22.13
C PRO A 72 -17.33 -32.05 20.75
N GLY A 73 -17.10 -30.78 20.40
CA GLY A 73 -17.75 -30.12 19.24
C GLY A 73 -17.16 -30.42 17.85
N GLY A 74 -16.01 -31.06 17.74
CA GLY A 74 -15.39 -31.41 16.45
C GLY A 74 -15.00 -30.21 15.58
N HIS A 75 -14.90 -28.99 16.14
CA HIS A 75 -14.60 -27.78 15.38
C HIS A 75 -13.11 -27.42 15.43
N PRO A 76 -12.49 -27.03 14.30
CA PRO A 76 -11.08 -26.66 14.24
C PRO A 76 -10.86 -25.19 14.65
N TYR A 77 -11.16 -24.84 15.91
CA TYR A 77 -11.05 -23.45 16.37
C TYR A 77 -9.64 -22.88 16.23
N ASN A 78 -8.61 -23.67 16.51
CA ASN A 78 -7.21 -23.23 16.46
C ASN A 78 -6.82 -22.83 15.03
N TRP A 79 -7.07 -23.72 14.06
CA TRP A 79 -6.83 -23.42 12.65
C TRP A 79 -7.66 -22.23 12.17
N ASN A 80 -8.97 -22.22 12.44
CA ASN A 80 -9.86 -21.15 12.01
C ASN A 80 -9.39 -19.79 12.52
N ALA A 81 -8.97 -19.70 13.79
CA ALA A 81 -8.50 -18.46 14.37
C ALA A 81 -7.24 -17.92 13.67
N ILE A 82 -6.33 -18.79 13.23
CA ILE A 82 -5.11 -18.41 12.52
C ILE A 82 -5.40 -18.06 11.05
N VAL A 83 -6.13 -18.91 10.33
CA VAL A 83 -6.38 -18.72 8.90
C VAL A 83 -7.20 -17.46 8.65
N ILE A 84 -8.17 -17.15 9.52
CA ILE A 84 -8.99 -15.93 9.43
C ILE A 84 -8.11 -14.67 9.53
N GLU A 85 -7.25 -14.56 10.54
CA GLU A 85 -6.40 -13.38 10.71
C GLU A 85 -5.35 -13.26 9.61
N CYS A 86 -4.79 -14.37 9.14
CA CYS A 86 -3.85 -14.35 8.01
C CYS A 86 -4.52 -13.92 6.71
N LEU A 87 -5.68 -14.49 6.38
CA LEU A 87 -6.44 -14.13 5.18
C LEU A 87 -6.93 -12.69 5.25
N LYS A 88 -7.39 -12.23 6.41
CA LYS A 88 -7.75 -10.83 6.65
C LYS A 88 -6.57 -9.91 6.37
N LEU A 89 -5.39 -10.16 6.93
CA LEU A 89 -4.19 -9.36 6.67
C LEU A 89 -3.85 -9.32 5.17
N VAL A 90 -3.82 -10.48 4.51
CA VAL A 90 -3.46 -10.58 3.08
C VAL A 90 -4.49 -9.86 2.20
N LYS A 91 -5.79 -10.03 2.47
CA LYS A 91 -6.87 -9.38 1.71
C LYS A 91 -6.87 -7.87 1.92
N THR A 92 -6.82 -7.40 3.16
CA THR A 92 -6.74 -5.96 3.48
C THR A 92 -5.53 -5.32 2.81
N PHE A 93 -4.36 -5.94 2.91
CA PHE A 93 -3.16 -5.44 2.24
C PHE A 93 -3.31 -5.40 0.71
N THR A 94 -3.94 -6.42 0.13
CA THR A 94 -4.21 -6.49 -1.32
C THR A 94 -5.18 -5.39 -1.76
N GLU A 95 -6.23 -5.13 -0.98
CA GLU A 95 -7.18 -4.05 -1.23
C GLU A 95 -6.50 -2.70 -1.13
N ASP A 96 -5.70 -2.47 -0.09
CA ASP A 96 -4.98 -1.21 0.12
C ASP A 96 -3.96 -0.95 -1.00
N LEU A 97 -3.25 -1.99 -1.45
CA LEU A 97 -2.40 -1.89 -2.64
C LEU A 97 -3.19 -1.54 -3.90
N ASN A 98 -4.36 -2.16 -4.12
CA ASN A 98 -5.18 -1.84 -5.29
C ASN A 98 -5.77 -0.42 -5.20
N LYS A 99 -6.20 0.04 -4.02
CA LYS A 99 -6.70 1.41 -3.80
C LYS A 99 -5.60 2.43 -4.06
N ALA A 100 -4.42 2.22 -3.46
CA ALA A 100 -3.26 3.06 -3.70
C ALA A 100 -2.86 3.08 -5.19
N ASN A 101 -3.13 1.99 -5.92
CA ASN A 101 -2.90 1.88 -7.36
C ASN A 101 -3.97 2.58 -8.23
N SER A 102 -5.23 2.61 -7.79
CA SER A 102 -6.34 3.27 -8.48
C SER A 102 -6.30 4.79 -8.32
N ASP A 103 -5.89 5.29 -7.15
CA ASP A 103 -5.67 6.73 -6.89
C ASP A 103 -4.58 7.34 -7.79
N VAL A 104 -3.75 6.51 -8.44
CA VAL A 104 -2.72 6.94 -9.41
C VAL A 104 -3.32 7.26 -10.78
N GLN A 105 -4.49 6.70 -11.12
CA GLN A 105 -5.06 6.76 -12.47
C GLN A 105 -5.99 7.95 -12.82
N PRO A 106 -6.47 8.83 -11.93
CA PRO A 106 -7.32 9.94 -12.34
C PRO A 106 -6.49 11.20 -12.63
N ALA A 107 -5.83 11.27 -13.79
CA ALA A 107 -5.36 12.55 -14.37
C ALA A 107 -4.91 12.51 -15.85
N MET A 108 -4.83 11.35 -16.52
CA MET A 108 -4.28 11.28 -17.90
C MET A 108 -5.18 10.63 -18.95
N GLU A 109 -6.40 10.24 -18.62
CA GLU A 109 -7.38 9.81 -19.63
C GLU A 109 -8.40 10.91 -19.93
N SER A 110 -7.92 12.12 -20.27
CA SER A 110 -8.73 13.09 -20.99
C SER A 110 -8.59 12.83 -22.49
N LYS A 111 -9.66 12.25 -23.07
CA LYS A 111 -10.08 12.24 -24.48
C LYS A 111 -8.99 12.65 -25.50
N LYS A 112 -8.56 11.69 -26.33
CA LYS A 112 -8.05 12.01 -27.67
C LYS A 112 -9.20 12.55 -28.52
N GLU A 113 -9.45 13.85 -28.45
CA GLU A 113 -10.22 14.54 -29.49
C GLU A 113 -9.38 14.61 -30.75
N TYR A 114 -9.86 13.91 -31.77
CA TYR A 114 -9.33 13.93 -33.13
C TYR A 114 -9.55 15.34 -33.70
N PHE A 115 -8.48 16.11 -33.89
CA PHE A 115 -8.55 17.30 -34.73
C PHE A 115 -8.53 16.85 -36.20
N PRO A 116 -9.53 17.19 -37.04
CA PRO A 116 -9.48 16.86 -38.45
C PRO A 116 -8.41 17.72 -39.13
N MET A 117 -7.43 17.06 -39.71
CA MET A 117 -6.36 17.65 -40.49
C MET A 117 -6.92 18.06 -41.86
N SER A 118 -6.99 19.36 -42.15
CA SER A 118 -7.27 19.85 -43.49
C SER A 118 -5.98 19.84 -44.32
N ASN A 119 -6.05 19.18 -45.48
CA ASN A 119 -4.98 19.09 -46.46
C ASN A 119 -4.73 20.45 -47.11
N ILE A 120 -3.52 20.99 -47.02
CA ILE A 120 -3.01 21.94 -48.01
C ILE A 120 -1.62 21.49 -48.44
N ALA A 121 -1.47 21.39 -49.76
CA ALA A 121 -0.36 20.81 -50.47
C ALA A 121 0.95 21.60 -50.36
N THR A 122 2.02 20.84 -50.54
CA THR A 122 3.42 21.17 -50.87
C THR A 122 3.65 22.40 -51.76
N SER A 123 4.63 23.25 -51.41
CA SER A 123 5.92 23.38 -52.13
C SER A 123 6.90 24.33 -51.41
N PRO A 124 8.24 24.19 -51.58
CA PRO A 124 9.25 24.86 -50.76
C PRO A 124 9.72 26.18 -51.39
N ASN A 125 10.15 27.13 -50.57
CA ASN A 125 11.21 28.05 -50.99
C ASN A 125 12.01 28.58 -49.81
N THR A 126 13.30 28.67 -50.09
CA THR A 126 14.47 29.04 -49.29
C THR A 126 14.48 30.50 -48.84
N LEU A 127 15.52 30.87 -48.07
CA LEU A 127 16.04 32.23 -47.75
C LEU A 127 15.55 32.75 -46.38
N ASN A 128 16.34 33.39 -45.51
CA ASN A 128 17.74 33.77 -45.49
C ASN A 128 18.05 34.24 -44.05
N MET A 129 19.33 34.23 -43.72
CA MET A 129 19.93 34.69 -42.48
C MET A 129 19.81 36.22 -42.32
N SER A 130 20.02 36.69 -41.09
CA SER A 130 20.68 37.97 -40.70
C SER A 130 19.80 39.05 -40.06
N GLY A 131 20.34 39.68 -39.01
CA GLY A 131 19.82 40.97 -38.53
C GLY A 131 19.86 41.19 -37.03
N MET A 132 21.05 41.40 -36.47
CA MET A 132 21.29 41.84 -35.09
C MET A 132 20.78 43.27 -34.82
N ARG A 133 20.46 43.51 -33.52
CA ARG A 133 20.64 44.74 -32.71
C ARG A 133 20.07 46.07 -33.23
N ASN A 134 19.30 46.75 -32.35
CA ASN A 134 19.58 48.14 -31.98
C ASN A 134 18.97 48.52 -30.62
N LEU A 135 19.85 48.88 -29.67
CA LEU A 135 19.60 49.64 -28.45
C LEU A 135 19.72 51.14 -28.79
N ARG A 136 18.89 52.01 -28.21
CA ARG A 136 19.25 53.43 -28.00
C ARG A 136 18.46 54.06 -26.85
N LEU A 137 19.19 54.51 -25.83
CA LEU A 137 18.81 55.58 -24.90
C LEU A 137 19.11 56.94 -25.56
N ARG A 138 18.24 57.95 -25.36
CA ARG A 138 18.64 59.35 -25.12
C ARG A 138 17.48 60.19 -24.57
N SER A 139 17.71 60.81 -23.40
CA SER A 139 17.01 61.99 -22.82
C SER A 139 17.86 63.26 -23.11
N PRO A 140 17.59 64.51 -22.67
CA PRO A 140 16.42 65.14 -22.00
C PRO A 140 15.99 66.51 -22.64
N ALA A 141 14.85 67.08 -22.21
CA ALA A 141 14.65 68.52 -21.86
C ALA A 141 13.14 68.86 -21.65
N SER A 142 12.86 69.55 -20.54
CA SER A 142 11.58 70.10 -20.05
C SER A 142 11.42 71.58 -20.53
N PRO A 143 10.50 72.47 -20.06
CA PRO A 143 9.35 72.33 -19.14
C PRO A 143 8.06 73.11 -19.54
N ASN A 144 6.96 72.88 -18.80
CA ASN A 144 5.98 73.86 -18.29
C ASN A 144 5.01 73.08 -17.37
N ALA A 145 5.10 73.24 -16.04
CA ALA A 145 4.28 74.13 -15.19
C ALA A 145 2.78 73.76 -15.24
N SER A 146 2.03 73.49 -14.17
CA SER A 146 2.07 73.98 -12.78
C SER A 146 0.99 73.31 -11.89
N ILE A 147 1.34 73.01 -10.61
CA ILE A 147 0.64 73.36 -9.33
C ILE A 147 -0.75 72.70 -9.06
N LEU A 148 -0.83 71.69 -8.17
CA LEU A 148 -1.13 71.72 -6.70
C LEU A 148 -2.59 72.08 -6.33
N GLN A 149 -3.29 71.17 -5.62
CA GLN A 149 -3.90 71.42 -4.28
C GLN A 149 -4.71 70.20 -3.75
N THR A 150 -4.36 69.77 -2.53
CA THR A 150 -5.16 69.01 -1.54
C THR A 150 -5.96 70.00 -0.66
N PRO A 151 -6.67 69.62 0.43
CA PRO A 151 -7.54 68.47 0.76
C PRO A 151 -8.95 68.94 1.23
N ASN A 152 -9.87 68.06 1.62
CA ASN A 152 -10.85 68.40 2.67
C ASN A 152 -11.45 67.17 3.36
N MET A 153 -11.62 67.30 4.68
CA MET A 153 -12.10 66.30 5.64
C MET A 153 -13.50 66.68 6.18
N LEU A 154 -14.13 65.67 6.81
CA LEU A 154 -15.25 65.69 7.78
C LEU A 154 -16.67 65.68 7.22
N HIS A 155 -17.39 64.57 7.49
CA HIS A 155 -18.58 64.58 8.34
C HIS A 155 -18.79 63.19 8.97
N ALA A 156 -18.82 63.16 10.30
CA ALA A 156 -19.29 62.04 11.11
C ALA A 156 -20.80 62.16 11.27
N GLN A 157 -21.54 61.04 11.25
CA GLN A 157 -22.79 60.93 12.00
C GLN A 157 -23.09 59.50 12.43
N SER A 158 -23.61 59.46 13.65
CA SER A 158 -23.79 58.35 14.57
C SER A 158 -24.82 57.32 14.11
N GLY A 159 -24.55 56.03 14.37
CA GLY A 159 -25.48 54.93 14.16
C GLY A 159 -25.13 53.73 15.03
N ASN A 160 -25.71 53.71 16.23
CA ASN A 160 -25.89 52.61 17.18
C ASN A 160 -25.03 51.35 17.04
N VAL A 161 -24.05 51.24 17.94
CA VAL A 161 -23.34 50.01 18.27
C VAL A 161 -24.30 49.06 18.99
N ASN A 162 -24.80 48.04 18.28
CA ASN A 162 -25.35 46.84 18.91
C ASN A 162 -24.28 45.73 18.83
N ILE A 163 -23.69 45.41 19.97
CA ILE A 163 -22.70 44.35 20.12
C ILE A 163 -23.46 43.03 20.20
N GLN A 164 -23.52 42.30 19.08
CA GLN A 164 -23.63 40.83 19.05
C GLN A 164 -23.49 40.35 17.60
N ALA A 165 -22.26 39.94 17.22
CA ALA A 165 -21.99 39.27 15.95
C ALA A 165 -21.02 38.10 16.19
N PRO A 166 -21.39 36.85 15.82
CA PRO A 166 -20.55 35.66 15.97
C PRO A 166 -19.30 35.73 15.09
N ARG A 167 -18.14 35.34 15.63
CA ARG A 167 -16.86 35.22 14.90
C ARG A 167 -16.83 34.02 13.95
N GLU A 168 -17.78 33.93 13.03
CA GLU A 168 -17.96 32.82 12.08
C GLU A 168 -17.83 33.17 10.56
N PRO A 169 -17.61 34.42 10.08
CA PRO A 169 -17.49 34.65 8.64
C PRO A 169 -16.04 34.55 8.13
N LEU A 170 -15.03 34.91 8.94
CA LEU A 170 -13.65 34.99 8.46
C LEU A 170 -13.00 33.62 8.25
N ILE A 171 -13.24 32.64 9.12
CA ILE A 171 -12.65 31.31 9.00
C ILE A 171 -13.22 30.59 7.76
N LYS A 172 -14.50 30.80 7.46
CA LYS A 172 -15.16 30.22 6.28
C LYS A 172 -14.69 30.87 4.98
N ILE A 173 -14.57 32.20 4.94
CA ILE A 173 -14.01 32.93 3.79
C ILE A 173 -12.55 32.54 3.57
N LEU A 174 -11.75 32.49 4.64
CA LEU A 174 -10.35 32.10 4.57
C LEU A 174 -10.20 30.66 4.09
N ARG A 175 -11.01 29.72 4.57
CA ARG A 175 -10.99 28.31 4.15
C ARG A 175 -11.42 28.13 2.69
N LEU A 176 -12.41 28.89 2.23
CA LEU A 176 -12.84 28.89 0.83
C LEU A 176 -11.74 29.44 -0.08
N HIS A 177 -11.08 30.52 0.34
CA HIS A 177 -9.99 31.14 -0.40
C HIS A 177 -8.72 30.27 -0.40
N TRP A 178 -8.41 29.58 0.71
CA TRP A 178 -7.34 28.58 0.78
C TRP A 178 -7.63 27.37 -0.10
N ALA A 179 -8.88 26.86 -0.12
CA ALA A 179 -9.25 25.75 -0.98
C ALA A 179 -9.13 26.12 -2.48
N GLN A 180 -9.58 27.32 -2.86
CA GLN A 180 -9.46 27.84 -4.22
C GLN A 180 -8.00 28.13 -4.61
N PHE A 181 -7.19 28.61 -3.65
CA PHE A 181 -5.77 28.87 -3.86
C PHE A 181 -4.97 27.57 -3.99
N ILE A 182 -5.28 26.54 -3.20
CA ILE A 182 -4.73 25.18 -3.34
C ILE A 182 -5.12 24.61 -4.70
N ASP A 183 -6.38 24.76 -5.14
CA ASP A 183 -6.83 24.30 -6.47
C ASP A 183 -6.10 25.03 -7.63
N LEU A 184 -5.85 26.34 -7.49
CA LEU A 184 -5.09 27.12 -8.47
C LEU A 184 -3.58 26.79 -8.47
N LEU A 185 -3.02 26.50 -7.30
CA LEU A 185 -1.64 26.04 -7.14
C LEU A 185 -1.45 24.64 -7.74
N CYS A 186 -2.38 23.73 -7.49
CA CYS A 186 -2.40 22.37 -8.05
C CYS A 186 -2.61 22.37 -9.57
N LYS A 187 -3.19 23.42 -10.17
CA LYS A 187 -3.25 23.58 -11.64
C LYS A 187 -1.91 23.94 -12.28
N LYS A 188 -0.89 24.34 -11.50
CA LYS A 188 0.45 24.60 -12.05
C LYS A 188 1.30 23.33 -12.04
N PRO A 189 1.84 22.89 -13.21
CA PRO A 189 2.52 21.60 -13.35
C PRO A 189 3.77 21.49 -12.47
N VAL A 190 4.44 22.60 -12.17
CA VAL A 190 5.65 22.65 -11.32
C VAL A 190 5.34 22.44 -9.83
N ILE A 191 4.17 22.90 -9.37
CA ILE A 191 3.78 22.82 -7.95
C ILE A 191 3.11 21.46 -7.69
N CYS A 192 2.33 20.94 -8.65
CA CYS A 192 1.93 19.53 -8.66
C CYS A 192 3.13 18.57 -8.78
N PHE A 193 4.24 18.98 -9.38
CA PHE A 193 5.45 18.17 -9.43
C PHE A 193 6.18 18.08 -8.06
N ILE A 194 6.10 19.12 -7.22
CA ILE A 194 6.76 19.17 -5.90
C ILE A 194 5.81 18.78 -4.75
N PHE A 195 4.51 19.10 -4.85
CA PHE A 195 3.49 18.92 -3.82
C PHE A 195 2.28 18.10 -4.25
N GLY A 196 2.21 17.67 -5.52
CA GLY A 196 1.22 16.69 -5.93
C GLY A 196 1.51 15.42 -5.13
N GLU A 197 0.58 15.08 -4.24
CA GLU A 197 0.58 13.89 -3.41
C GLU A 197 1.06 12.72 -4.27
N ILE A 198 2.31 12.29 -4.08
CA ILE A 198 2.90 11.35 -5.04
C ILE A 198 2.13 10.05 -4.83
N PRO A 199 1.37 9.55 -5.81
CA PRO A 199 0.65 8.28 -5.68
C PRO A 199 1.56 7.12 -5.27
N ASP A 200 2.85 7.24 -5.58
CA ASP A 200 3.94 6.36 -5.16
C ASP A 200 4.16 6.34 -3.64
N ALA A 201 3.89 7.42 -2.90
CA ALA A 201 4.11 7.49 -1.45
C ALA A 201 3.18 6.55 -0.68
N LYS A 202 1.90 6.44 -1.07
CA LYS A 202 0.95 5.48 -0.47
C LYS A 202 1.36 4.04 -0.77
N VAL A 203 1.74 3.74 -2.01
CA VAL A 203 2.25 2.42 -2.41
C VAL A 203 3.54 2.07 -1.62
N ARG A 204 4.46 3.02 -1.48
CA ARG A 204 5.70 2.86 -0.68
C ARG A 204 5.39 2.59 0.79
N TYR A 205 4.44 3.34 1.37
CA TYR A 205 4.01 3.14 2.75
C TYR A 205 3.49 1.72 2.98
N HIS A 206 2.59 1.24 2.12
CA HIS A 206 2.08 -0.12 2.22
C HIS A 206 3.20 -1.14 2.01
N LEU A 207 4.07 -0.96 1.00
CA LEU A 207 5.21 -1.86 0.79
C LEU A 207 6.16 -1.92 2.00
N ALA A 208 6.42 -0.81 2.67
CA ALA A 208 7.25 -0.79 3.89
C ALA A 208 6.65 -1.66 5.01
N GLN A 209 5.33 -1.85 5.03
CA GLN A 209 4.61 -2.69 5.99
C GLN A 209 4.34 -4.12 5.48
N ALA A 210 5.01 -4.56 4.41
CA ALA A 210 4.75 -5.87 3.82
C ALA A 210 5.30 -7.07 4.63
N GLN A 211 6.20 -6.86 5.59
CA GLN A 211 6.88 -7.99 6.27
C GLN A 211 5.92 -8.96 7.00
N PRO A 212 4.88 -8.52 7.74
CA PRO A 212 3.91 -9.44 8.32
C PRO A 212 3.14 -10.21 7.25
N VAL A 213 2.86 -9.59 6.11
CA VAL A 213 2.21 -10.22 4.95
C VAL A 213 3.11 -11.31 4.36
N ILE A 214 4.42 -11.04 4.22
CA ILE A 214 5.42 -12.04 3.80
C ILE A 214 5.37 -13.25 4.72
N TRP A 215 5.41 -13.04 6.03
CA TRP A 215 5.37 -14.12 7.01
C TRP A 215 4.03 -14.86 7.03
N ALA A 216 2.91 -14.17 6.87
CA ALA A 216 1.59 -14.78 6.77
C ALA A 216 1.47 -15.68 5.53
N VAL A 217 1.89 -15.19 4.36
CA VAL A 217 1.86 -15.94 3.09
C VAL A 217 2.78 -17.15 3.12
N GLN A 218 3.98 -17.01 3.71
CA GLN A 218 4.90 -18.14 3.91
C GLN A 218 4.34 -19.14 4.92
N GLY A 219 3.79 -18.66 6.04
CA GLY A 219 3.18 -19.45 7.09
C GLY A 219 2.01 -20.28 6.56
N LEU A 220 1.04 -19.64 5.90
CA LEU A 220 -0.12 -20.32 5.29
C LEU A 220 0.32 -21.41 4.32
N ALA A 221 1.22 -21.09 3.37
CA ALA A 221 1.65 -22.08 2.38
C ALA A 221 2.39 -23.27 3.02
N ARG A 222 3.21 -23.03 4.04
CA ARG A 222 3.92 -24.08 4.77
C ARG A 222 2.98 -24.93 5.62
N LEU A 223 1.98 -24.30 6.26
CA LEU A 223 0.94 -25.03 6.99
C LEU A 223 0.08 -25.87 6.04
N SER A 224 -0.33 -25.33 4.90
CA SER A 224 -1.03 -26.09 3.86
C SER A 224 -0.19 -27.27 3.36
N ALA A 225 1.08 -27.05 3.02
CA ALA A 225 1.97 -28.12 2.60
C ALA A 225 2.13 -29.22 3.68
N ALA A 226 2.33 -28.84 4.94
CA ALA A 226 2.47 -29.77 6.05
C ALA A 226 1.16 -30.53 6.34
N SER A 227 0.00 -29.88 6.16
CA SER A 227 -1.31 -30.49 6.41
C SER A 227 -1.56 -31.71 5.53
N PHE A 228 -0.92 -31.82 4.36
CA PHE A 228 -1.06 -33.01 3.51
C PHE A 228 -0.67 -34.31 4.25
N LYS A 229 0.27 -34.25 5.18
CA LYS A 229 0.76 -35.41 5.95
C LYS A 229 0.31 -35.39 7.42
N GLU A 230 0.12 -34.21 7.99
CA GLU A 230 -0.08 -34.02 9.43
C GLU A 230 -1.54 -33.76 9.83
N ASP A 231 -2.41 -33.32 8.90
CA ASP A 231 -3.81 -32.99 9.20
C ASP A 231 -4.73 -34.20 8.97
N SER A 232 -4.90 -35.00 10.03
CA SER A 232 -5.77 -36.18 10.03
C SER A 232 -7.25 -35.89 9.76
N TYR A 233 -7.69 -34.64 9.94
CA TYR A 233 -9.09 -34.25 9.88
C TYR A 233 -9.44 -33.52 8.58
N GLY A 234 -8.46 -33.18 7.74
CA GLY A 234 -8.65 -32.45 6.49
C GLY A 234 -9.17 -31.02 6.69
N VAL A 235 -8.91 -30.43 7.86
CA VAL A 235 -9.32 -29.08 8.24
C VAL A 235 -8.78 -28.03 7.27
N VAL A 236 -7.50 -28.13 6.92
CA VAL A 236 -6.81 -27.14 6.07
C VAL A 236 -7.26 -27.24 4.62
N GLN A 237 -7.62 -28.44 4.15
CA GLN A 237 -8.02 -28.67 2.76
C GLN A 237 -9.30 -27.90 2.40
N LYS A 238 -10.19 -27.68 3.37
CA LYS A 238 -11.41 -26.89 3.19
C LYS A 238 -11.12 -25.45 2.78
N ASP A 239 -10.10 -24.83 3.38
CA ASP A 239 -9.77 -23.42 3.17
C ASP A 239 -8.70 -23.21 2.09
N LEU A 240 -8.11 -24.30 1.58
CA LEU A 240 -7.09 -24.25 0.54
C LEU A 240 -7.53 -23.46 -0.72
N PRO A 241 -8.77 -23.58 -1.23
CA PRO A 241 -9.24 -22.76 -2.34
C PRO A 241 -9.21 -21.26 -2.06
N GLU A 242 -9.56 -20.87 -0.83
CA GLU A 242 -9.57 -19.46 -0.40
C GLU A 242 -8.14 -18.92 -0.24
N ILE A 243 -7.24 -19.73 0.34
CA ILE A 243 -5.81 -19.40 0.48
C ILE A 243 -5.19 -19.16 -0.91
N ILE A 244 -5.36 -20.09 -1.85
CA ILE A 244 -4.82 -19.97 -3.21
C ILE A 244 -5.36 -18.71 -3.89
N THR A 245 -6.66 -18.46 -3.78
CA THR A 245 -7.30 -17.27 -4.37
C THR A 245 -6.72 -15.98 -3.80
N ALA A 246 -6.54 -15.89 -2.48
CA ALA A 246 -5.95 -14.71 -1.82
C ALA A 246 -4.50 -14.49 -2.26
N LEU A 247 -3.69 -15.55 -2.38
CA LEU A 247 -2.31 -15.45 -2.86
C LEU A 247 -2.23 -14.96 -4.31
N LEU A 248 -3.10 -15.46 -5.19
CA LEU A 248 -3.18 -15.02 -6.58
C LEU A 248 -3.66 -13.58 -6.70
N GLN A 249 -4.66 -13.17 -5.92
CA GLN A 249 -5.12 -11.78 -5.89
C GLN A 249 -4.01 -10.82 -5.45
N LEU A 250 -3.24 -11.18 -4.42
CA LEU A 250 -2.07 -10.41 -4.00
C LEU A 250 -1.01 -10.37 -5.10
N LYS A 251 -0.75 -11.49 -5.77
CA LYS A 251 0.18 -11.56 -6.91
C LYS A 251 -0.23 -10.63 -8.05
N LEU A 252 -1.51 -10.65 -8.44
CA LEU A 252 -2.06 -9.75 -9.45
C LEU A 252 -1.94 -8.28 -9.06
N ALA A 253 -2.19 -7.94 -7.79
CA ALA A 253 -2.00 -6.58 -7.29
C ALA A 253 -0.53 -6.13 -7.42
N LEU A 254 0.43 -6.99 -7.09
CA LEU A 254 1.86 -6.71 -7.23
C LEU A 254 2.32 -6.61 -8.69
N ASP A 255 1.74 -7.39 -9.60
CA ASP A 255 2.01 -7.29 -11.05
C ASP A 255 1.53 -5.94 -11.63
N LYS A 256 0.40 -5.40 -11.15
CA LYS A 256 -0.06 -4.05 -11.53
C LYS A 256 0.97 -2.97 -11.14
N LEU A 257 1.63 -3.11 -9.99
CA LEU A 257 2.69 -2.19 -9.54
C LEU A 257 3.95 -2.23 -10.41
N GLN A 258 4.22 -3.33 -11.14
CA GLN A 258 5.37 -3.38 -12.06
C GLN A 258 5.15 -2.52 -13.29
N LYS A 259 3.91 -2.45 -13.79
CA LYS A 259 3.57 -1.64 -14.97
C LYS A 259 3.79 -0.15 -14.70
N ILE A 260 3.52 0.33 -13.49
CA ILE A 260 3.64 1.75 -13.12
C ILE A 260 5.10 2.16 -12.85
N GLY A 261 5.90 1.28 -12.23
CA GLY A 261 7.32 1.55 -11.93
C GLY A 261 8.21 1.74 -13.16
N ASN A 262 7.79 1.23 -14.32
CA ASN A 262 8.55 1.39 -15.57
C ASN A 262 8.44 2.79 -16.19
N TYR A 263 7.48 3.63 -15.75
CA TYR A 263 7.26 4.96 -16.30
C TYR A 263 8.07 6.07 -15.61
N LYS A 264 8.77 5.78 -14.50
CA LYS A 264 9.56 6.78 -13.77
C LYS A 264 10.88 6.21 -13.25
N LYS A 265 11.85 6.01 -14.15
CA LYS A 265 13.27 6.15 -13.79
C LYS A 265 13.57 7.63 -13.52
N SER A 266 13.03 8.17 -12.43
CA SER A 266 13.44 9.48 -11.94
C SER A 266 13.24 9.52 -10.44
N GLN A 267 14.32 9.89 -9.75
CA GLN A 267 14.44 10.12 -8.31
C GLN A 267 14.30 8.88 -7.41
N LYS A 268 15.47 8.36 -7.00
CA LYS A 268 15.73 7.59 -5.77
C LYS A 268 14.48 6.89 -5.22
N MET A 269 14.11 5.76 -5.83
CA MET A 269 13.33 4.78 -5.08
C MET A 269 14.26 4.30 -3.97
N ASP A 270 13.87 4.51 -2.72
CA ASP A 270 14.66 4.05 -1.60
C ASP A 270 14.85 2.52 -1.74
N ASP A 271 16.10 2.08 -1.58
CA ASP A 271 16.55 0.72 -1.85
C ASP A 271 15.76 -0.32 -1.03
N PHE A 272 15.21 0.11 0.10
CA PHE A 272 14.41 -0.71 1.01
C PHE A 272 13.06 -1.15 0.43
N GLU A 273 12.26 -0.24 -0.13
CA GLU A 273 10.92 -0.53 -0.66
C GLU A 273 11.01 -1.38 -1.92
N LEU A 274 12.04 -1.15 -2.76
CA LEU A 274 12.32 -2.00 -3.90
C LEU A 274 12.63 -3.44 -3.46
N LYS A 275 13.51 -3.58 -2.45
CA LYS A 275 13.82 -4.87 -1.84
C LYS A 275 12.59 -5.53 -1.24
N MET A 276 11.76 -4.77 -0.53
CA MET A 276 10.56 -5.29 0.12
C MET A 276 9.51 -5.75 -0.89
N LYS A 277 9.29 -4.99 -1.98
CA LYS A 277 8.45 -5.38 -3.11
C LYS A 277 8.95 -6.68 -3.75
N SER A 278 10.25 -6.78 -4.01
CA SER A 278 10.84 -7.99 -4.58
C SER A 278 10.70 -9.17 -3.61
N ALA A 279 10.96 -8.96 -2.32
CA ALA A 279 10.86 -10.00 -1.29
C ALA A 279 9.43 -10.52 -1.18
N LEU A 280 8.43 -9.64 -1.18
CA LEU A 280 7.03 -10.00 -1.17
C LEU A 280 6.64 -10.78 -2.42
N ARG A 281 7.04 -10.32 -3.62
CA ARG A 281 6.80 -11.06 -4.86
C ARG A 281 7.39 -12.47 -4.81
N SER A 282 8.66 -12.59 -4.44
CA SER A 282 9.34 -13.88 -4.32
C SER A 282 8.68 -14.78 -3.27
N ALA A 283 8.21 -14.22 -2.15
CA ALA A 283 7.50 -14.97 -1.12
C ALA A 283 6.17 -15.52 -1.64
N VAL A 284 5.35 -14.71 -2.31
CA VAL A 284 4.07 -15.14 -2.89
C VAL A 284 4.29 -16.22 -3.95
N LYS A 285 5.26 -16.01 -4.86
CA LYS A 285 5.61 -17.00 -5.90
C LYS A 285 6.01 -18.34 -5.28
N ARG A 286 6.90 -18.30 -4.28
CA ARG A 286 7.38 -19.50 -3.58
C ARG A 286 6.25 -20.20 -2.82
N SER A 287 5.35 -19.45 -2.19
CA SER A 287 4.18 -19.98 -1.50
C SER A 287 3.22 -20.70 -2.44
N LEU A 288 2.95 -20.12 -3.61
CA LEU A 288 2.13 -20.77 -4.65
C LEU A 288 2.78 -22.06 -5.15
N TYR A 289 4.08 -22.05 -5.46
CA TYR A 289 4.80 -23.28 -5.81
C TYR A 289 4.77 -24.32 -4.70
N CYS A 290 4.94 -23.91 -3.43
CA CYS A 290 4.91 -24.82 -2.29
C CYS A 290 3.58 -25.58 -2.22
N ILE A 291 2.46 -24.89 -2.45
CA ILE A 291 1.14 -25.51 -2.49
C ILE A 291 0.98 -26.40 -3.73
N CYS A 292 1.38 -25.91 -4.91
CA CYS A 292 1.28 -26.66 -6.17
C CYS A 292 2.13 -27.94 -6.20
N ILE A 293 3.28 -27.96 -5.52
CA ILE A 293 4.14 -29.14 -5.45
C ILE A 293 3.49 -30.23 -4.60
N GLU A 294 2.88 -29.88 -3.46
CA GLU A 294 2.29 -30.88 -2.55
C GLU A 294 0.88 -31.30 -2.97
N PHE A 295 0.05 -30.37 -3.48
CA PHE A 295 -1.34 -30.65 -3.86
C PHE A 295 -1.56 -30.78 -5.37
N GLY A 296 -0.49 -30.73 -6.18
CA GLY A 296 -0.56 -30.63 -7.65
C GLY A 296 -1.51 -31.61 -8.32
N ASP A 297 -1.45 -32.87 -7.90
CA ASP A 297 -2.26 -33.96 -8.45
C ASP A 297 -3.76 -33.80 -8.11
N TYR A 298 -4.06 -33.18 -6.98
CA TYR A 298 -5.40 -32.98 -6.43
C TYR A 298 -5.99 -31.60 -6.76
N VAL A 299 -5.27 -30.72 -7.48
CA VAL A 299 -5.76 -29.37 -7.79
C VAL A 299 -7.08 -29.35 -8.57
N LYS A 300 -7.35 -30.42 -9.35
CA LYS A 300 -8.62 -30.56 -10.09
C LYS A 300 -9.81 -30.84 -9.18
N GLU A 301 -9.57 -31.41 -8.01
CA GLU A 301 -10.58 -31.74 -7.01
C GLU A 301 -10.88 -30.56 -6.08
N LEU A 302 -9.97 -29.59 -6.02
CA LEU A 302 -10.19 -28.33 -5.31
C LEU A 302 -11.31 -27.54 -6.00
N LYS A 303 -12.25 -27.03 -5.19
CA LYS A 303 -13.37 -26.18 -5.62
C LYS A 303 -12.90 -24.76 -6.02
N LEU A 304 -11.98 -24.67 -6.97
CA LEU A 304 -11.46 -23.41 -7.50
C LEU A 304 -12.34 -22.92 -8.66
N SER A 305 -12.42 -21.60 -8.82
CA SER A 305 -13.03 -20.99 -10.01
C SER A 305 -12.18 -21.29 -11.25
N LYS A 306 -12.80 -21.35 -12.43
CA LYS A 306 -12.12 -21.58 -13.71
C LYS A 306 -10.99 -20.58 -13.97
N ASP A 307 -11.19 -19.32 -13.61
CA ASP A 307 -10.18 -18.26 -13.73
C ASP A 307 -8.97 -18.52 -12.81
N VAL A 308 -9.24 -18.90 -11.56
CA VAL A 308 -8.20 -19.24 -10.58
C VAL A 308 -7.41 -20.47 -11.02
N HIS A 309 -8.07 -21.51 -11.55
CA HIS A 309 -7.41 -22.66 -12.14
C HIS A 309 -6.49 -22.25 -13.29
N GLN A 310 -6.94 -21.38 -14.20
CA GLN A 310 -6.13 -20.91 -15.33
C GLN A 310 -4.89 -20.12 -14.86
N GLN A 311 -5.04 -19.27 -13.86
CA GLN A 311 -3.92 -18.51 -13.28
C GLN A 311 -2.93 -19.40 -12.52
N LEU A 312 -3.37 -20.56 -12.02
CA LEU A 312 -2.53 -21.52 -11.31
C LEU A 312 -1.77 -22.47 -12.25
N GLN A 313 -2.23 -22.68 -13.50
CA GLN A 313 -1.59 -23.56 -14.49
C GLN A 313 -0.09 -23.31 -14.70
N PRO A 314 0.42 -22.06 -14.79
CA PRO A 314 1.86 -21.80 -14.95
C PRO A 314 2.71 -22.31 -13.78
N TYR A 315 2.14 -22.37 -12.56
CA TYR A 315 2.82 -22.89 -11.37
C TYR A 315 2.89 -24.41 -11.40
N LEU A 316 1.80 -25.07 -11.82
CA LEU A 316 1.75 -26.54 -11.98
C LEU A 316 2.72 -27.04 -13.06
N LEU A 317 2.86 -26.28 -14.14
CA LEU A 317 3.75 -26.63 -15.26
C LEU A 317 5.18 -26.13 -15.08
N PHE A 318 5.51 -25.48 -13.95
CA PHE A 318 6.81 -24.84 -13.71
C PHE A 318 7.24 -23.85 -14.80
N ARG A 319 6.28 -23.15 -15.42
CA ARG A 319 6.50 -22.23 -16.54
C ARG A 319 6.53 -20.75 -16.14
N GLU A 320 6.23 -20.42 -14.89
CA GLU A 320 6.27 -19.04 -14.45
C GLU A 320 7.71 -18.56 -14.25
N GLY A 321 8.16 -17.64 -15.11
CA GLY A 321 9.42 -16.89 -15.00
C GLY A 321 9.25 -15.61 -14.19
#